data_AF-A0A6B3FTK1-F1
#
_entry.id   AF-A0A6B3FTK1-F1
#
_cell.length_a   1.000
_cell.length_b   1.000
_cell.length_c   1.000
_cell.angle_alpha   90.00
_cell.angle_beta   90.00
_cell.angle_gamma   90.00
#
_symmetry.space_group_name_H-M   'P 1'
#
loop_
_entity.id
_entity.type
_entity.pdbx_description
1 polymer ?
#
loop_
_entity_poly.entity_id
_entity_poly.type
_entity_poly.pdbx_seq_one_letter_code
_entity_poly.pdbx_strand_id
1 'polypeptide(L)' 'MTGEEPAPAQGPPEFNPLRFPPCACPRHAPGPGPGPGPEPDEDDGEDGSALLRELRTRMNEENRLRRWARGQS' A
#
# COMPACT_ATOMS: atom_id res chain seq x y z
N MET A 1 -42.57 12.08 -40.18
CA MET A 1 -41.86 11.57 -38.98
C MET A 1 -40.41 11.94 -39.18
N THR A 2 -39.94 12.98 -38.50
CA THR A 2 -38.58 13.52 -38.61
C THR A 2 -37.56 12.50 -38.07
N GLY A 3 -36.56 12.20 -38.89
CA GLY A 3 -35.44 11.34 -38.51
C GLY A 3 -34.52 12.11 -37.56
N GLU A 4 -34.56 11.76 -36.29
CA GLU A 4 -33.54 12.16 -35.33
C GLU A 4 -32.52 11.02 -35.26
N GLU A 5 -31.39 11.21 -35.93
CA GLU A 5 -30.20 10.39 -35.79
C GLU A 5 -29.71 10.54 -34.35
N PRO A 6 -29.56 9.45 -33.56
CA PRO A 6 -29.17 9.56 -32.16
C PRO A 6 -27.76 10.14 -32.08
N ALA A 7 -27.60 11.19 -31.25
CA ALA A 7 -26.31 11.84 -31.02
C ALA A 7 -25.23 10.78 -30.67
N PRO A 8 -24.00 10.90 -31.22
CA PRO A 8 -22.96 9.92 -30.97
C PRO A 8 -22.75 9.78 -29.46
N ALA A 9 -22.77 8.54 -28.98
CA ALA A 9 -22.57 8.23 -27.58
C ALA A 9 -21.29 8.94 -27.10
N GLN A 10 -21.43 9.82 -26.11
CA GLN A 10 -20.28 10.51 -25.56
C GLN A 10 -19.30 9.46 -25.06
N GLY A 11 -18.09 9.47 -25.62
CA GLY A 11 -17.03 8.55 -25.22
C GLY A 11 -16.74 8.66 -23.72
N PRO A 12 -16.05 7.67 -23.13
CA PRO A 12 -15.67 7.73 -21.73
C PRO A 12 -14.92 9.05 -21.47
N PRO A 13 -15.19 9.72 -20.34
CA PRO A 13 -14.59 11.02 -20.06
C PRO A 13 -13.07 10.89 -20.04
N GLU A 14 -12.39 11.73 -20.82
CA GLU A 14 -10.94 11.79 -20.79
C GLU A 14 -10.46 12.32 -19.44
N PHE A 15 -9.43 11.68 -18.89
CA PHE A 15 -8.84 12.10 -17.62
C PHE A 15 -8.17 13.47 -17.81
N ASN A 16 -8.67 14.49 -17.10
CA ASN A 16 -8.09 15.82 -17.11
C ASN A 16 -7.41 16.09 -15.75
N PRO A 17 -6.06 16.09 -15.69
CA PRO A 17 -5.31 16.29 -14.45
C PRO A 17 -5.50 17.68 -13.82
N LEU A 18 -5.97 18.67 -14.59
CA LEU A 18 -6.32 20.00 -14.06
C LEU A 18 -7.69 19.99 -13.38
N ARG A 19 -8.60 19.09 -13.80
CA ARG A 19 -9.92 18.92 -13.16
C ARG A 19 -9.87 17.95 -11.98
N PHE A 20 -8.95 16.99 -12.02
CA PHE A 20 -8.74 15.98 -10.98
C PHE A 20 -7.29 16.01 -10.51
N PRO A 21 -6.90 17.03 -9.72
CA PRO A 21 -5.54 17.10 -9.18
C PRO A 21 -5.28 15.91 -8.25
N PRO A 22 -4.02 15.42 -8.17
CA PRO A 22 -3.67 14.35 -7.25
C PRO A 22 -3.93 14.76 -5.79
N CYS A 23 -4.26 13.80 -4.92
CA CYS A 23 -4.45 14.09 -3.50
C CYS A 23 -3.13 14.58 -2.89
N ALA A 24 -3.12 15.81 -2.38
CA ALA A 24 -1.98 16.38 -1.66
C ALA A 24 -1.89 15.91 -0.19
N CYS A 25 -2.74 14.99 0.22
CA CYS A 25 -2.77 14.47 1.58
C CYS A 25 -1.52 13.61 1.87
N PRO A 26 -0.94 13.64 3.08
CA PRO A 26 0.27 12.88 3.41
C PRO A 26 0.17 11.36 3.18
N ARG A 27 -1.07 10.85 3.17
CA ARG A 27 -1.39 9.44 2.91
C ARG A 27 -1.20 9.02 1.45
N HIS A 28 -1.27 9.98 0.51
CA HIS A 28 -1.20 9.75 -0.93
C HIS A 28 -0.22 10.69 -1.63
N ALA A 29 0.58 11.43 -0.85
CA ALA A 29 1.70 12.17 -1.40
C ALA A 29 2.57 11.15 -2.16
N PRO A 30 2.91 11.40 -3.44
CA PRO A 30 3.93 10.60 -4.08
C PRO A 30 5.16 10.71 -3.20
N GLY A 31 5.56 9.59 -2.59
CA GLY A 31 6.87 9.49 -1.97
C GLY A 31 7.95 9.84 -2.98
N PRO A 32 9.24 9.89 -2.59
CA PRO A 32 10.31 9.96 -3.58
C PRO A 32 10.01 8.88 -4.64
N GLY A 33 9.80 9.32 -5.88
CA GLY A 33 9.43 8.42 -6.96
C GLY A 33 10.50 7.35 -7.16
N PRO A 34 10.29 6.39 -8.06
CA PRO A 34 11.34 5.46 -8.45
C PRO A 34 12.38 6.19 -9.32
N GLY A 35 13.09 7.17 -8.76
CA GLY A 35 14.50 7.30 -9.07
C GLY A 35 15.21 6.10 -8.47
N PRO A 36 16.46 5.80 -8.85
CA PRO A 36 17.26 4.87 -8.07
C PRO A 36 17.28 5.45 -6.66
N GLY A 37 16.48 4.86 -5.77
CA GLY A 37 16.69 5.03 -4.35
C GLY A 37 18.13 4.59 -4.08
N PRO A 38 18.71 4.96 -2.93
CA PRO A 38 19.82 4.15 -2.45
C PRO A 38 19.36 2.71 -2.59
N GLU A 39 20.11 1.91 -3.37
CA GLU A 39 19.89 0.47 -3.39
C GLU A 39 19.76 0.08 -1.92
N PRO A 40 18.74 -0.71 -1.53
CA PRO A 40 18.74 -1.23 -0.17
C PRO A 40 20.12 -1.87 -0.03
N ASP A 41 20.98 -1.27 0.81
CA ASP A 41 22.26 -1.85 1.15
C ASP A 41 21.93 -3.30 1.45
N GLU A 42 22.44 -4.19 0.60
CA GLU A 42 22.30 -5.63 0.74
C GLU A 42 23.16 -6.10 1.91
N ASP A 43 23.06 -5.40 3.04
CA ASP A 43 23.26 -5.93 4.37
C ASP A 43 21.94 -6.57 4.84
N ASP A 44 21.23 -7.25 3.93
CA ASP A 44 20.40 -8.43 4.26
C ASP A 44 21.35 -9.63 4.47
N GLY A 45 22.44 -9.38 5.21
CA GLY A 45 23.20 -10.43 5.86
C GLY A 45 22.25 -11.17 6.79
N GLU A 46 22.48 -12.46 6.95
CA GLU A 46 21.68 -13.42 7.74
C GLU A 46 21.13 -12.86 9.07
N ASP A 47 21.79 -11.85 9.64
CA ASP A 47 21.41 -11.06 10.81
C ASP A 47 20.04 -10.35 10.72
N GLY A 48 19.68 -9.74 9.58
CA GLY A 48 18.36 -9.10 9.41
C GLY A 48 17.23 -10.13 9.47
N SER A 49 17.45 -11.29 8.86
CA SER A 49 16.53 -12.43 8.90
C SER A 49 16.44 -13.07 10.30
N ALA A 50 17.55 -13.09 11.05
CA ALA A 50 17.62 -13.61 12.42
C ALA A 50 16.89 -12.70 13.40
N LEU A 51 17.10 -11.39 13.33
CA LEU A 51 16.42 -10.39 14.16
C LEU A 51 14.90 -10.44 13.97
N LEU A 52 14.44 -10.53 12.72
CA LEU A 52 13.01 -10.65 12.41
C LEU A 52 12.41 -11.99 12.87
N ARG A 53 13.21 -13.07 12.89
CA ARG A 53 12.82 -14.37 13.43
C ARG A 53 12.68 -14.30 14.95
N GLU A 54 13.66 -13.71 15.64
CA GLU A 54 13.64 -13.52 17.10
C GLU A 54 12.45 -12.66 17.54
N LEU A 55 12.20 -11.56 16.84
CA LEU A 55 11.05 -10.70 17.09
C LEU A 55 9.73 -11.45 16.98
N ARG A 56 9.57 -12.29 15.94
CA ARG A 56 8.38 -13.13 15.75
C ARG A 56 8.20 -14.12 16.89
N THR A 57 9.28 -14.76 17.34
CA THR A 57 9.25 -15.72 18.46
C THR A 57 8.79 -15.03 19.75
N ARG A 58 9.39 -13.88 20.09
CA ARG A 58 9.01 -13.12 21.29
C ARG A 58 7.54 -12.71 21.25
N MET A 59 7.10 -12.15 20.12
CA MET A 59 5.71 -11.72 19.95
C MET A 59 4.71 -12.89 20.08
N ASN A 60 5.06 -14.07 19.55
CA ASN A 60 4.23 -15.26 19.68
C ASN A 60 4.12 -15.75 21.13
N GLU A 61 5.21 -15.69 21.89
CA GLU A 61 5.22 -16.02 23.32
C GLU A 61 4.36 -15.05 24.14
N GLU A 62 4.52 -13.74 23.92
CA GLU A 62 3.69 -12.72 24.57
C GLU A 62 2.20 -12.93 24.26
N ASN A 63 1.87 -13.22 23.00
CA ASN A 63 0.50 -13.51 22.59
C ASN A 63 -0.04 -14.82 23.17
N ARG A 64 0.81 -15.84 23.36
CA ARG A 64 0.44 -17.07 24.07
C ARG A 64 0.11 -16.78 25.52
N LEU A 65 0.94 -15.99 26.22
CA LEU A 65 0.68 -15.59 27.61
C LEU A 65 -0.61 -14.77 27.74
N ARG A 66 -0.86 -13.83 26.82
CA ARG A 66 -2.11 -13.04 26.77
C ARG A 66 -3.33 -13.91 26.51
N ARG A 67 -3.21 -14.95 25.67
CA ARG A 67 -4.30 -15.92 25.43
C ARG A 67 -4.56 -16.77 26.67
N TRP A 68 -3.49 -17.28 27.30
CA TRP A 68 -3.58 -18.04 28.55
C TRP A 68 -4.22 -17.22 29.69
N ALA A 69 -3.82 -15.96 29.87
CA ALA A 69 -4.42 -15.06 30.85
C ALA A 69 -5.91 -14.79 30.60
N ARG A 70 -6.37 -14.90 29.35
CA ARG A 70 -7.77 -14.81 28.96
C ARG A 70 -8.50 -16.16 28.95
N GLY A 71 -7.87 -17.23 29.46
CA GLY A 71 -8.45 -18.57 29.50
C GLY A 71 -8.65 -19.21 28.12
N GLN A 72 -7.96 -18.70 27.09
CA GLN A 72 -8.00 -19.21 25.73
C GLN A 72 -6.76 -20.07 25.51
N SER A 73 -6.90 -21.40 25.59
CA SER A 73 -5.83 -22.39 25.36
C SER A 73 -6.04 -23.14 24.06
#